data_AF-A0A543AYV9-F1
#
_entry.id   AF-A0A543AYV9-F1
#
_cell.length_a   1.000
_cell.length_b   1.000
_cell.length_c   1.000
_cell.angle_alpha   90.00
_cell.angle_beta   90.00
_cell.angle_gamma   90.00
#
_symmetry.space_group_name_H-M   'P 1'
#
loop_
_entity.id
_entity.type
_entity.pdbx_description
1 polymer ?
#
loop_
_entity_poly.entity_id
_entity_poly.type
_entity_poly.pdbx_seq_one_letter_code
_entity_poly.pdbx_strand_id
1 'polypeptide(L)'
;MHCWKMAERPADLTSKQLHFQRQPAVRWLSTRVLTSTAARLGLARLMGAYLDKRELQALSPQGVFDHTQGDELWLDYVADIGDGFNATYSVAYLTAQPDLTPSHPPGRFGRPSPEHHEPLPRGDILVMGGDQVYPSANWRDYENRCKGPYQAAMPSGSGSLYAISGNHDWFDGLTSFLRVFCAERSIGGRTTHQRRSYWAVKLPHRWWMIGIDAQFDAYLDSPQLQYFTEVLAEMEPDDPVILCVPRPSWVWTAEDPRAYDRVDYFIRTFIKPRGGKVPLIVTGDRHHYVHYREIGGPRHLITAGGGGAYLSPTHTLPDILEAPPPDSMARHGSPVRTYERGTSYPDRRKSWSFATGVFWRLPLRNPSFIGLLGLIHLLGLLSFFGSPGTALAGSAATLGITTAFANPSAGGRRWRHWIAGLGHGAAHVGLIMLGAWGWSALDLSGWLAYLGYIPIAGLAATLVVSAYLLVAAGFGVNDNELFAAQSIEDAKCFLRMRIDETGLTVYPIAVPKVSRDWKANADGEPDSSWIAPEQPINTHLIEKPFTIPGKLLGTEKSRQVPKTS
;
A
#
# COMPACT_ATOMS: atom_id res chain seq x y z
N MET A 1 39.74 18.24 -11.01
CA MET A 1 39.64 17.85 -9.58
C MET A 1 38.71 18.85 -8.87
N HIS A 2 37.41 18.58 -8.84
CA HIS A 2 36.52 19.24 -7.88
C HIS A 2 36.44 18.32 -6.67
N CYS A 3 37.06 18.76 -5.58
CA CYS A 3 36.96 18.11 -4.28
C CYS A 3 35.48 18.17 -3.89
N TRP A 4 34.79 17.03 -3.98
CA TRP A 4 33.46 16.87 -3.40
C TRP A 4 33.64 17.06 -1.90
N LYS A 5 33.32 18.25 -1.37
CA LYS A 5 33.14 18.42 0.06
C LYS A 5 32.15 17.34 0.48
N MET A 6 32.56 16.43 1.37
CA MET A 6 31.60 15.55 2.04
C MET A 6 30.49 16.44 2.56
N ALA A 7 29.25 16.17 2.15
CA ALA A 7 28.10 16.90 2.68
C ALA A 7 28.18 16.82 4.21
N GLU A 8 28.24 17.98 4.86
CA GLU A 8 28.32 18.03 6.33
C GLU A 8 27.14 17.23 6.89
N ARG A 9 27.43 16.25 7.74
CA ARG A 9 26.39 15.42 8.36
C ARG A 9 25.50 16.32 9.22
N PRO A 10 24.19 16.07 9.25
CA PRO A 10 23.27 16.92 10.00
C PRO A 10 23.58 16.84 11.50
N ALA A 11 23.78 18.00 12.13
CA ALA A 11 24.00 18.09 13.58
C ALA A 11 22.70 17.97 14.38
N ASP A 12 21.56 18.26 13.75
CA ASP A 12 20.23 18.18 14.34
C ASP A 12 19.18 17.72 13.31
N LEU A 13 17.93 17.59 13.76
CA LEU A 13 16.81 17.11 12.94
C LEU A 13 15.96 18.24 12.34
N THR A 14 16.52 19.45 12.21
CA THR A 14 15.86 20.57 11.54
C THR A 14 15.83 20.33 10.02
N SER A 15 14.82 20.86 9.35
CA SER A 15 14.69 20.73 7.90
C SER A 15 15.82 21.40 7.12
N LYS A 16 16.50 22.38 7.74
CA LYS A 16 17.66 23.05 7.14
C LYS A 16 18.87 22.11 7.08
N GLN A 17 19.11 21.35 8.14
CA GLN A 17 20.20 20.36 8.21
C GLN A 17 19.88 19.10 7.39
N LEU A 18 18.63 18.63 7.43
CA LEU A 18 18.21 17.43 6.71
C LEU A 18 17.94 17.66 5.22
N HIS A 19 17.73 18.90 4.78
CA HIS A 19 17.29 19.27 3.44
C HIS A 19 15.90 18.74 3.03
N PHE A 20 15.14 18.18 3.97
CA PHE A 20 13.73 17.82 3.81
C PHE A 20 12.96 18.04 5.11
N GLN A 21 11.64 18.17 5.02
CA GLN A 21 10.77 18.31 6.17
C GLN A 21 10.13 16.97 6.54
N ARG A 22 10.42 16.47 7.73
CA ARG A 22 9.74 15.29 8.31
C ARG A 22 8.23 15.54 8.36
N GLN A 23 7.46 14.70 7.68
CA GLN A 23 6.00 14.81 7.62
C GLN A 23 5.32 13.86 8.62
N PRO A 24 4.29 14.31 9.35
CA PRO A 24 3.44 13.39 10.12
C PRO A 24 2.61 12.50 9.19
N ALA A 25 2.16 11.36 9.72
CA ALA A 25 1.18 10.50 9.04
C ALA A 25 -0.05 11.31 8.58
N VAL A 26 -0.54 10.99 7.39
CA VAL A 26 -1.70 11.62 6.79
C VAL A 26 -2.92 11.35 7.67
N ARG A 27 -3.69 12.41 7.90
CA ARG A 27 -4.99 12.35 8.58
C ARG A 27 -6.08 12.13 7.54
N TRP A 28 -6.28 10.88 7.15
CA TRP A 28 -7.10 10.47 6.01
C TRP A 28 -8.56 10.93 6.07
N LEU A 29 -9.12 11.08 7.28
CA LEU A 29 -10.48 11.59 7.49
C LEU A 29 -10.51 13.09 7.85
N SER A 30 -9.38 13.79 7.80
CA SER A 30 -9.39 15.24 7.97
C SER A 30 -10.12 15.91 6.81
N THR A 31 -10.80 17.02 7.11
CA THR A 31 -11.63 17.75 6.12
C THR A 31 -10.80 18.19 4.92
N ARG A 32 -9.57 18.64 5.17
CA ARG A 32 -8.62 19.06 4.13
C ARG A 32 -8.23 17.89 3.21
N VAL A 33 -7.93 16.72 3.76
CA VAL A 33 -7.54 15.55 2.95
C VAL A 33 -8.74 15.08 2.15
N LEU A 34 -9.90 14.86 2.78
CA LEU A 34 -11.13 14.44 2.10
C LEU A 34 -11.50 15.35 0.92
N THR A 35 -11.49 16.68 1.14
CA THR A 35 -11.82 17.65 0.08
C THR A 35 -10.77 17.67 -1.03
N SER A 36 -9.48 17.65 -0.69
CA SER A 36 -8.41 17.67 -1.70
C SER A 36 -8.34 16.38 -2.53
N THR A 37 -8.52 15.21 -1.90
CA THR A 37 -8.52 13.91 -2.59
C THR A 37 -9.74 13.79 -3.49
N ALA A 38 -10.92 14.23 -3.05
CA ALA A 38 -12.12 14.27 -3.89
C ALA A 38 -11.92 15.17 -5.12
N ALA A 39 -11.35 16.36 -4.95
CA ALA A 39 -11.05 17.27 -6.06
C ALA A 39 -10.04 16.67 -7.05
N ARG A 40 -8.97 16.05 -6.54
CA ARG A 40 -7.94 15.37 -7.37
C ARG A 40 -8.51 14.17 -8.11
N LEU A 41 -9.36 13.36 -7.47
CA LEU A 41 -10.03 12.24 -8.12
C LEU A 41 -10.95 12.72 -9.25
N GLY A 42 -11.69 13.81 -9.02
CA GLY A 42 -12.50 14.46 -10.06
C GLY A 42 -11.66 14.92 -11.24
N LEU A 43 -10.56 15.65 -10.98
CA LEU A 43 -9.65 16.12 -12.03
C LEU A 43 -8.98 14.97 -12.77
N ALA A 44 -8.50 13.95 -12.06
CA ALA A 44 -7.86 12.78 -12.64
C ALA A 44 -8.81 11.99 -13.54
N ARG A 45 -10.10 11.87 -13.20
CA ARG A 45 -11.10 11.26 -14.09
C ARG A 45 -11.36 12.07 -15.34
N LEU A 46 -11.35 13.41 -15.25
CA LEU A 46 -11.57 14.30 -16.38
C LEU A 46 -10.36 14.38 -17.32
N MET A 47 -9.14 14.36 -16.77
CA MET A 47 -7.90 14.57 -17.54
C MET A 47 -7.09 13.30 -17.80
N GLY A 48 -7.31 12.22 -17.05
CA GLY A 48 -6.53 10.97 -17.14
C GLY A 48 -6.62 10.27 -18.49
N ALA A 49 -7.69 10.51 -19.25
CA ALA A 49 -7.83 10.03 -20.62
C ALA A 49 -7.10 10.88 -21.68
N TYR A 50 -6.68 12.11 -21.35
CA TYR A 50 -6.14 13.08 -22.32
C TYR A 50 -4.64 13.36 -22.17
N LEU A 51 -4.01 12.96 -21.06
CA LEU A 51 -2.60 13.26 -20.74
C LEU A 51 -1.86 12.03 -20.18
N ASP A 52 -2.04 10.86 -20.80
CA ASP A 52 -1.22 9.69 -20.46
C ASP A 52 0.23 9.92 -20.91
N LYS A 53 1.11 10.14 -19.93
CA LYS A 53 2.53 10.43 -20.20
C LYS A 53 3.32 9.19 -20.59
N ARG A 54 2.77 7.98 -20.51
CA ARG A 54 3.48 6.76 -20.94
C ARG A 54 3.77 6.78 -22.44
N GLU A 55 2.89 7.39 -23.25
CA GLU A 55 3.15 7.66 -24.67
C GLU A 55 4.42 8.51 -24.89
N LEU A 56 4.71 9.47 -24.00
CA LEU A 56 5.95 10.26 -24.05
C LEU A 56 7.18 9.48 -23.55
N GLN A 57 7.00 8.47 -22.70
CA GLN A 57 8.09 7.63 -22.20
C GLN A 57 8.70 6.77 -23.31
N ALA A 58 7.96 6.52 -24.40
CA ALA A 58 8.49 5.86 -25.61
C ALA A 58 9.76 6.55 -26.15
N LEU A 59 9.85 7.88 -25.99
CA LEU A 59 10.99 8.69 -26.43
C LEU A 59 12.24 8.53 -25.55
N SER A 60 12.12 7.87 -24.39
CA SER A 60 13.25 7.59 -23.52
C SER A 60 13.76 6.16 -23.79
N PRO A 61 14.94 5.99 -24.43
CA PRO A 61 15.51 4.68 -24.68
C PRO A 61 15.77 3.95 -23.37
N GLN A 62 15.33 2.70 -23.26
CA GLN A 62 15.57 1.86 -22.09
C GLN A 62 15.72 0.41 -22.58
N GLY A 63 16.75 -0.28 -22.13
CA GLY A 63 16.95 -1.70 -22.39
C GLY A 63 16.52 -2.58 -21.21
N VAL A 64 17.04 -3.80 -21.19
CA VAL A 64 17.05 -4.66 -20.00
C VAL A 64 18.22 -4.25 -19.10
N PHE A 65 18.01 -4.26 -17.77
CA PHE A 65 19.09 -4.06 -16.81
C PHE A 65 19.71 -5.40 -16.44
N ASP A 66 21.02 -5.42 -16.19
CA ASP A 66 21.77 -6.66 -15.96
C ASP A 66 22.48 -6.63 -14.60
N HIS A 67 22.04 -7.52 -13.72
CA HIS A 67 22.64 -7.81 -12.40
C HIS A 67 23.03 -9.30 -12.30
N THR A 68 23.39 -9.93 -13.41
CA THR A 68 23.75 -11.36 -13.45
C THR A 68 25.12 -11.68 -12.86
N GLN A 69 25.90 -10.66 -12.49
CA GLN A 69 27.25 -10.84 -11.96
C GLN A 69 27.21 -11.38 -10.53
N GLY A 70 27.97 -12.45 -10.29
CA GLY A 70 28.08 -13.09 -8.97
C GLY A 70 27.15 -14.29 -8.79
N ASP A 71 27.50 -15.14 -7.82
CA ASP A 71 26.73 -16.36 -7.51
C ASP A 71 25.59 -16.11 -6.51
N GLU A 72 25.62 -14.98 -5.82
CA GLU A 72 24.64 -14.59 -4.80
C GLU A 72 24.26 -13.12 -4.96
N LEU A 73 22.97 -12.81 -4.85
CA LEU A 73 22.46 -11.44 -4.89
C LEU A 73 21.37 -11.24 -3.83
N TRP A 74 21.50 -10.18 -3.04
CA TRP A 74 20.49 -9.76 -2.07
C TRP A 74 19.69 -8.58 -2.59
N LEU A 75 18.38 -8.60 -2.33
CA LEU A 75 17.50 -7.47 -2.64
C LEU A 75 16.44 -7.26 -1.56
N ASP A 76 16.02 -6.01 -1.39
CA ASP A 76 14.93 -5.62 -0.51
C ASP A 76 13.73 -5.15 -1.35
N TYR A 77 12.51 -5.55 -0.96
CA TYR A 77 11.26 -5.08 -1.55
C TYR A 77 10.43 -4.35 -0.50
N VAL A 78 10.08 -3.09 -0.80
CA VAL A 78 9.23 -2.22 0.02
C VAL A 78 8.11 -1.65 -0.82
N ALA A 79 6.91 -1.47 -0.28
CA ALA A 79 5.82 -0.80 -0.98
C ALA A 79 4.96 0.02 0.00
N ASP A 80 4.19 0.97 -0.53
CA ASP A 80 3.29 1.84 0.22
C ASP A 80 4.04 2.64 1.29
N ILE A 81 4.98 3.45 0.83
CA ILE A 81 5.81 4.33 1.67
C ILE A 81 5.30 5.77 1.60
N GLY A 82 5.81 6.65 2.47
CA GLY A 82 5.57 8.09 2.33
C GLY A 82 4.25 8.61 2.90
N ASP A 83 3.58 7.86 3.77
CA ASP A 83 2.42 8.35 4.57
C ASP A 83 2.88 9.10 5.82
N GLY A 84 3.71 8.50 6.66
CA GLY A 84 4.29 9.15 7.83
C GLY A 84 5.81 8.97 7.88
N PHE A 85 6.52 9.99 8.36
CA PHE A 85 7.98 9.93 8.52
C PHE A 85 8.41 8.75 9.39
N ASN A 86 7.78 8.55 10.55
CA ASN A 86 8.22 7.52 11.50
C ASN A 86 8.12 6.09 10.92
N ALA A 87 7.01 5.76 10.28
CA ALA A 87 6.83 4.46 9.65
C ALA A 87 7.76 4.28 8.45
N THR A 88 7.75 5.24 7.51
CA THR A 88 8.59 5.20 6.31
C THR A 88 10.07 5.13 6.66
N TYR A 89 10.54 5.99 7.58
CA TYR A 89 11.94 6.06 7.96
C TYR A 89 12.38 4.86 8.79
N SER A 90 11.50 4.22 9.57
CA SER A 90 11.85 2.96 10.25
C SER A 90 12.17 1.85 9.26
N VAL A 91 11.37 1.70 8.19
CA VAL A 91 11.65 0.71 7.13
C VAL A 91 12.86 1.11 6.29
N ALA A 92 13.00 2.39 5.95
CA ALA A 92 14.18 2.90 5.25
C ALA A 92 15.47 2.65 6.05
N TYR A 93 15.47 2.95 7.36
CA TYR A 93 16.58 2.70 8.26
C TYR A 93 16.97 1.22 8.31
N LEU A 94 15.99 0.33 8.49
CA LEU A 94 16.24 -1.11 8.56
C LEU A 94 16.81 -1.68 7.25
N THR A 95 16.25 -1.27 6.11
CA THR A 95 16.76 -1.70 4.78
C THR A 95 18.10 -1.07 4.41
N ALA A 96 18.56 -0.05 5.14
CA ALA A 96 19.86 0.57 4.98
C ALA A 96 20.97 -0.06 5.83
N GLN A 97 20.62 -0.81 6.89
CA GLN A 97 21.62 -1.43 7.77
C GLN A 97 22.43 -2.49 7.02
N PRO A 98 23.75 -2.62 7.26
CA PRO A 98 24.62 -3.59 6.58
C PRO A 98 24.13 -5.02 6.66
N ASP A 99 23.55 -5.40 7.81
CA ASP A 99 22.89 -6.66 8.04
C ASP A 99 21.71 -6.48 9.00
N LEU A 100 20.84 -7.48 9.07
CA LEU A 100 19.74 -7.56 10.02
C LEU A 100 19.66 -8.97 10.61
N THR A 101 19.49 -9.05 11.93
CA THR A 101 19.26 -10.30 12.65
C THR A 101 17.84 -10.32 13.21
N PRO A 102 16.80 -10.58 12.40
CA PRO A 102 15.43 -10.65 12.90
C PRO A 102 15.25 -11.86 13.82
N SER A 103 14.42 -11.74 14.85
CA SER A 103 14.03 -12.92 15.64
C SER A 103 13.22 -13.90 14.80
N HIS A 104 13.18 -15.18 15.19
CA HIS A 104 12.26 -16.13 14.55
C HIS A 104 10.78 -15.72 14.70
N PRO A 105 9.87 -16.30 13.90
CA PRO A 105 8.45 -15.99 14.00
C PRO A 105 7.92 -16.18 15.41
N PRO A 106 7.03 -15.29 15.88
CA PRO A 106 6.52 -15.35 17.24
C PRO A 106 5.80 -16.67 17.49
N GLY A 107 5.97 -17.21 18.68
CA GLY A 107 5.38 -18.49 19.07
C GLY A 107 3.85 -18.44 19.18
N ARG A 108 3.25 -19.58 19.53
CA ARG A 108 1.82 -19.67 19.88
C ARG A 108 1.50 -18.57 20.91
N PHE A 109 0.55 -17.69 20.61
CA PHE A 109 0.17 -16.47 21.38
C PHE A 109 0.97 -15.17 21.09
N GLY A 110 1.79 -15.10 20.05
CA GLY A 110 2.44 -13.86 19.64
C GLY A 110 3.60 -13.44 20.53
N ARG A 111 4.15 -14.36 21.34
CA ARG A 111 5.34 -14.09 22.16
C ARG A 111 6.57 -14.00 21.25
N PRO A 112 7.44 -12.98 21.40
CA PRO A 112 8.69 -12.90 20.66
C PRO A 112 9.53 -14.17 20.84
N SER A 113 10.19 -14.61 19.77
CA SER A 113 11.22 -15.65 19.89
C SER A 113 12.45 -15.05 20.57
N PRO A 114 13.05 -15.73 21.57
CA PRO A 114 14.33 -15.32 22.13
C PRO A 114 15.49 -15.57 21.16
N GLU A 115 15.32 -16.53 20.24
CA GLU A 115 16.31 -16.90 19.24
C GLU A 115 16.20 -16.03 17.99
N HIS A 116 17.37 -15.63 17.49
CA HIS A 116 17.52 -14.79 16.31
C HIS A 116 18.02 -15.60 15.13
N HIS A 117 17.58 -15.20 13.94
CA HIS A 117 18.12 -15.74 12.70
C HIS A 117 19.57 -15.28 12.53
N GLU A 118 20.32 -16.03 11.73
CA GLU A 118 21.63 -15.61 11.24
C GLU A 118 21.54 -14.23 10.54
N PRO A 119 22.61 -13.42 10.57
CA PRO A 119 22.63 -12.11 9.92
C PRO A 119 22.23 -12.20 8.45
N LEU A 120 21.25 -11.38 8.08
CA LEU A 120 20.78 -11.23 6.71
C LEU A 120 21.46 -9.98 6.11
N PRO A 121 22.38 -10.12 5.15
CA PRO A 121 23.01 -8.99 4.47
C PRO A 121 21.99 -8.02 3.87
N ARG A 122 22.38 -6.75 3.77
CA ARG A 122 21.60 -5.71 3.08
C ARG A 122 21.36 -6.07 1.62
N GLY A 123 20.19 -5.74 1.10
CA GLY A 123 19.94 -5.83 -0.33
C GLY A 123 20.75 -4.81 -1.13
N ASP A 124 21.51 -5.28 -2.11
CA ASP A 124 22.20 -4.46 -3.11
C ASP A 124 21.21 -3.76 -4.04
N ILE A 125 20.04 -4.39 -4.26
CA ILE A 125 18.91 -3.82 -4.99
C ILE A 125 17.79 -3.47 -4.01
N LEU A 126 17.22 -2.27 -4.12
CA LEU A 126 15.94 -1.92 -3.53
C LEU A 126 14.86 -1.82 -4.61
N VAL A 127 13.76 -2.54 -4.41
CA VAL A 127 12.56 -2.42 -5.23
C VAL A 127 11.49 -1.68 -4.43
N MET A 128 10.98 -0.58 -5.00
CA MET A 128 9.82 0.16 -4.52
C MET A 128 8.57 -0.26 -5.30
N GLY A 129 7.70 -1.03 -4.65
CA GLY A 129 6.61 -1.80 -5.24
C GLY A 129 5.28 -1.09 -5.51
N GLY A 130 5.28 0.23 -5.61
CA GLY A 130 4.07 1.06 -5.73
C GLY A 130 3.85 2.00 -4.54
N ASP A 131 3.10 3.08 -4.78
CA ASP A 131 2.68 4.10 -3.82
C ASP A 131 3.84 4.64 -2.98
N GLN A 132 4.70 5.45 -3.60
CA GLN A 132 5.86 6.02 -2.89
C GLN A 132 5.54 7.31 -2.14
N VAL A 133 4.31 7.82 -2.24
CA VAL A 133 3.93 9.10 -1.64
C VAL A 133 2.44 9.16 -1.32
N TYR A 134 2.11 9.76 -0.18
CA TYR A 134 0.74 9.99 0.26
C TYR A 134 0.50 11.43 0.72
N PRO A 135 -0.75 11.94 0.66
CA PRO A 135 -1.94 11.28 0.11
C PRO A 135 -1.98 11.31 -1.42
N SER A 136 -1.11 12.07 -2.07
CA SER A 136 -1.12 12.22 -3.53
C SER A 136 0.20 12.78 -4.02
N ALA A 137 0.64 12.31 -5.18
CA ALA A 137 1.85 12.81 -5.82
C ALA A 137 1.93 14.34 -5.93
N ASN A 138 3.10 14.85 -5.57
CA ASN A 138 3.67 16.13 -6.00
C ASN A 138 5.15 16.16 -5.59
N TRP A 139 5.92 17.05 -6.23
CA TRP A 139 7.37 17.10 -6.05
C TRP A 139 7.82 17.35 -4.59
N ARG A 140 7.08 18.18 -3.83
CA ARG A 140 7.43 18.47 -2.42
C ARG A 140 7.22 17.26 -1.53
N ASP A 141 6.10 16.58 -1.72
CA ASP A 141 5.76 15.40 -0.94
C ASP A 141 6.70 14.23 -1.28
N TYR A 142 7.10 14.04 -2.54
CA TYR A 142 8.16 13.07 -2.87
C TYR A 142 9.48 13.39 -2.16
N GLU A 143 9.92 14.65 -2.16
CA GLU A 143 11.15 15.07 -1.47
C GLU A 143 11.05 14.78 0.04
N ASN A 144 9.94 15.17 0.66
CA ASN A 144 9.79 15.15 2.11
C ASN A 144 9.38 13.79 2.70
N ARG A 145 8.70 12.95 1.92
CA ARG A 145 8.09 11.70 2.40
C ARG A 145 8.78 10.45 1.90
N CYS A 146 9.51 10.53 0.79
CA CYS A 146 10.21 9.39 0.19
C CYS A 146 11.70 9.66 0.03
N LYS A 147 12.08 10.56 -0.88
CA LYS A 147 13.47 10.77 -1.29
C LYS A 147 14.36 11.19 -0.11
N GLY A 148 13.98 12.23 0.62
CA GLY A 148 14.72 12.71 1.79
C GLY A 148 14.88 11.65 2.88
N PRO A 149 13.78 10.99 3.34
CA PRO A 149 13.88 9.89 4.29
C PRO A 149 14.79 8.74 3.84
N TYR A 150 14.69 8.25 2.60
CA TYR A 150 15.56 7.17 2.12
C TYR A 150 17.01 7.62 1.94
N GLN A 151 17.24 8.86 1.49
CA GLN A 151 18.58 9.43 1.42
C GLN A 151 19.23 9.59 2.80
N ALA A 152 18.47 10.01 3.81
CA ALA A 152 18.98 10.11 5.18
C ALA A 152 19.20 8.73 5.84
N ALA A 153 18.50 7.68 5.39
CA ALA A 153 18.69 6.33 5.89
C ALA A 153 19.98 5.70 5.37
N MET A 154 20.31 5.93 4.10
CA MET A 154 21.54 5.44 3.47
C MET A 154 22.16 6.57 2.65
N PRO A 155 23.02 7.43 3.23
CA PRO A 155 23.51 8.62 2.53
C PRO A 155 24.51 8.34 1.42
N SER A 156 25.27 7.24 1.52
CA SER A 156 26.21 6.80 0.48
C SER A 156 26.18 5.28 0.30
N GLY A 157 26.65 4.81 -0.85
CA GLY A 157 26.62 3.42 -1.26
C GLY A 157 26.57 3.29 -2.78
N SER A 158 26.53 2.06 -3.26
CA SER A 158 26.60 1.72 -4.70
C SER A 158 25.47 0.80 -5.16
N GLY A 159 24.37 0.71 -4.40
CA GLY A 159 23.24 -0.17 -4.75
C GLY A 159 22.40 0.37 -5.91
N SER A 160 21.46 -0.44 -6.37
CA SER A 160 20.49 -0.05 -7.40
C SER A 160 19.09 0.14 -6.81
N LEU A 161 18.31 1.03 -7.41
CA LEU A 161 16.92 1.26 -7.05
C LEU A 161 16.01 1.15 -8.28
N TYR A 162 14.99 0.32 -8.16
CA TYR A 162 13.91 0.20 -9.14
C TYR A 162 12.58 0.49 -8.47
N ALA A 163 11.66 1.13 -9.19
CA ALA A 163 10.35 1.50 -8.69
C ALA A 163 9.27 1.22 -9.74
N ILE A 164 8.10 0.76 -9.30
CA ILE A 164 6.87 0.80 -10.10
C ILE A 164 5.91 1.81 -9.46
N SER A 165 5.02 2.39 -10.27
CA SER A 165 4.04 3.37 -9.80
C SER A 165 2.78 2.68 -9.25
N GLY A 166 2.25 3.21 -8.16
CA GLY A 166 0.91 2.90 -7.64
C GLY A 166 -0.09 4.00 -7.99
N ASN A 167 -1.35 3.83 -7.58
CA ASN A 167 -2.41 4.81 -7.83
C ASN A 167 -2.14 6.18 -7.20
N HIS A 168 -1.44 6.25 -6.06
CA HIS A 168 -1.13 7.53 -5.43
C HIS A 168 -0.05 8.32 -6.16
N ASP A 169 0.85 7.63 -6.86
CA ASP A 169 1.91 8.21 -7.70
C ASP A 169 1.31 8.88 -8.96
N TRP A 170 0.13 8.43 -9.39
CA TRP A 170 -0.56 8.90 -10.60
C TRP A 170 -1.38 10.19 -10.42
N PHE A 171 -1.60 10.67 -9.19
CA PHE A 171 -2.46 11.84 -8.93
C PHE A 171 -1.96 13.16 -9.54
N ASP A 172 -0.70 13.26 -9.99
CA ASP A 172 -0.16 14.40 -10.73
C ASP A 172 0.15 14.09 -12.21
N GLY A 173 -0.44 13.01 -12.74
CA GLY A 173 -0.17 12.50 -14.07
C GLY A 173 1.23 11.88 -14.19
N LEU A 174 1.71 11.23 -13.13
CA LEU A 174 3.01 10.54 -13.02
C LEU A 174 4.24 11.47 -13.15
N THR A 175 4.03 12.78 -13.07
CA THR A 175 5.10 13.77 -13.35
C THR A 175 6.22 13.68 -12.34
N SER A 176 5.88 13.63 -11.06
CA SER A 176 6.88 13.63 -9.99
C SER A 176 7.60 12.28 -9.92
N PHE A 177 6.88 11.17 -10.12
CA PHE A 177 7.47 9.83 -10.20
C PHE A 177 8.58 9.78 -11.26
N LEU A 178 8.29 10.21 -12.49
CA LEU A 178 9.28 10.19 -13.59
C LEU A 178 10.51 11.05 -13.27
N ARG A 179 10.34 12.19 -12.59
CA ARG A 179 11.46 13.05 -12.22
C ARG A 179 12.35 12.48 -11.13
N VAL A 180 11.77 11.70 -10.21
CA VAL A 180 12.49 11.12 -9.08
C VAL A 180 13.17 9.82 -9.46
N PHE A 181 12.43 8.90 -10.11
CA PHE A 181 12.92 7.55 -10.39
C PHE A 181 13.43 7.36 -11.81
N CYS A 182 12.88 8.08 -12.79
CA CYS A 182 13.18 7.89 -14.21
C CYS A 182 14.24 8.83 -14.79
N ALA A 183 15.12 9.36 -13.92
CA ALA A 183 16.10 10.39 -14.27
C ALA A 183 17.56 9.98 -13.99
N GLU A 184 17.79 8.70 -13.71
CA GLU A 184 19.12 8.12 -13.39
C GLU A 184 19.84 8.87 -12.25
N ARG A 185 19.16 9.04 -11.12
CA ARG A 185 19.65 9.82 -9.98
C ARG A 185 19.88 8.94 -8.76
N SER A 186 20.84 9.34 -7.94
CA SER A 186 21.02 8.75 -6.62
C SER A 186 19.92 9.23 -5.67
N ILE A 187 19.32 8.27 -4.95
CA ILE A 187 18.46 8.48 -3.79
C ILE A 187 19.20 7.83 -2.62
N GLY A 188 20.13 8.58 -2.04
CA GLY A 188 21.08 8.02 -1.09
C GLY A 188 22.07 7.05 -1.76
N GLY A 189 22.54 6.05 -1.02
CA GLY A 189 23.47 5.02 -1.47
C GLY A 189 22.92 4.04 -2.50
N ARG A 190 21.83 4.41 -3.19
CA ARG A 190 21.20 3.64 -4.27
C ARG A 190 20.93 4.54 -5.47
N THR A 191 21.24 4.04 -6.66
CA THR A 191 21.09 4.78 -7.93
C THR A 191 19.90 4.23 -8.71
N THR A 192 19.03 5.12 -9.20
CA THR A 192 17.97 4.72 -10.12
C THR A 192 18.56 4.52 -11.51
N HIS A 193 18.09 3.51 -12.25
CA HIS A 193 18.55 3.25 -13.62
C HIS A 193 17.43 3.30 -14.65
N GLN A 194 16.18 3.14 -14.19
CA GLN A 194 15.02 3.23 -15.07
C GLN A 194 14.88 4.64 -15.65
N ARG A 195 14.31 4.69 -16.85
CA ARG A 195 13.86 5.90 -17.56
C ARG A 195 12.38 5.84 -17.91
N ARG A 196 11.74 4.70 -17.62
CA ARG A 196 10.32 4.43 -17.75
C ARG A 196 9.76 3.94 -16.42
N SER A 197 8.44 4.01 -16.30
CA SER A 197 7.66 3.58 -15.13
C SER A 197 7.58 2.06 -14.93
N TYR A 198 8.06 1.32 -15.92
CA TYR A 198 8.14 -0.12 -15.99
C TYR A 198 9.55 -0.53 -16.45
N TRP A 199 9.96 -1.75 -16.12
CA TRP A 199 11.34 -2.21 -16.33
C TRP A 199 11.44 -3.74 -16.32
N ALA A 200 12.52 -4.25 -16.91
CA ALA A 200 12.94 -5.65 -16.83
C ALA A 200 14.41 -5.72 -16.38
N VAL A 201 14.70 -6.61 -15.44
CA VAL A 201 16.03 -6.83 -14.85
C VAL A 201 16.37 -8.32 -14.95
N LYS A 202 17.56 -8.63 -15.45
CA LYS A 202 18.18 -9.97 -15.34
C LYS A 202 18.94 -10.06 -14.03
N LEU A 203 18.76 -11.17 -13.34
CA LEU A 203 19.37 -11.50 -12.06
C LEU A 203 20.20 -12.79 -12.22
N PRO A 204 21.05 -13.16 -11.24
CA PRO A 204 21.84 -14.37 -11.32
C PRO A 204 20.97 -15.62 -11.52
N HIS A 205 21.58 -16.68 -12.04
CA HIS A 205 20.91 -17.97 -12.26
C HIS A 205 19.67 -17.89 -13.16
N ARG A 206 19.69 -16.99 -14.16
CA ARG A 206 18.63 -16.77 -15.17
C ARG A 206 17.29 -16.29 -14.60
N TRP A 207 17.30 -15.75 -13.39
CA TRP A 207 16.11 -15.10 -12.85
C TRP A 207 15.83 -13.79 -13.58
N TRP A 208 14.56 -13.52 -13.81
CA TRP A 208 14.08 -12.23 -14.28
C TRP A 208 13.25 -11.57 -13.20
N MET A 209 13.37 -10.25 -13.09
CA MET A 209 12.47 -9.44 -12.29
C MET A 209 11.87 -8.35 -13.17
N ILE A 210 10.55 -8.25 -13.15
CA ILE A 210 9.79 -7.42 -14.08
C ILE A 210 8.83 -6.56 -13.28
N GLY A 211 8.89 -5.24 -13.50
CA GLY A 211 7.95 -4.28 -12.95
C GLY A 211 7.04 -3.72 -14.05
N ILE A 212 5.72 -3.79 -13.85
CA ILE A 212 4.73 -3.26 -14.79
C ILE A 212 4.02 -2.02 -14.23
N ASP A 213 3.66 -1.07 -15.10
CA ASP A 213 2.81 0.07 -14.75
C ASP A 213 1.39 -0.15 -15.30
N ALA A 214 0.44 -0.29 -14.38
CA ALA A 214 -0.94 -0.59 -14.69
C ALA A 214 -1.94 0.53 -14.30
N GLN A 215 -1.48 1.80 -14.25
CA GLN A 215 -2.26 3.05 -14.09
C GLN A 215 -3.76 2.88 -13.81
N PHE A 216 -4.25 3.07 -12.58
CA PHE A 216 -5.71 3.09 -12.25
C PHE A 216 -6.56 2.04 -12.97
N ASP A 217 -6.01 0.86 -13.23
CA ASP A 217 -6.65 -0.19 -13.98
C ASP A 217 -6.81 -0.02 -15.51
N ALA A 218 -6.11 0.93 -16.13
CA ALA A 218 -6.06 1.12 -17.58
C ALA A 218 -5.31 -0.02 -18.28
N TYR A 219 -5.59 -0.20 -19.58
CA TYR A 219 -4.84 -1.13 -20.42
C TYR A 219 -3.34 -0.77 -20.45
N LEU A 220 -2.49 -1.78 -20.70
CA LEU A 220 -1.10 -1.54 -21.04
C LEU A 220 -1.07 -0.75 -22.35
N ASP A 221 -0.35 0.35 -22.34
CA ASP A 221 -0.18 1.26 -23.47
C ASP A 221 0.77 0.67 -24.52
N SER A 222 0.66 1.14 -25.76
CA SER A 222 1.44 0.61 -26.89
C SER A 222 2.96 0.65 -26.66
N PRO A 223 3.55 1.73 -26.09
CA PRO A 223 4.98 1.78 -25.77
C PRO A 223 5.44 0.72 -24.76
N GLN A 224 4.61 0.38 -23.78
CA GLN A 224 4.92 -0.65 -22.79
C GLN A 224 4.85 -2.03 -23.41
N LEU A 225 3.85 -2.30 -24.26
CA LEU A 225 3.77 -3.54 -25.03
C LEU A 225 4.98 -3.74 -25.93
N GLN A 226 5.41 -2.69 -26.64
CA GLN A 226 6.58 -2.74 -27.51
C GLN A 226 7.86 -3.04 -26.71
N TYR A 227 8.08 -2.32 -25.61
CA TYR A 227 9.24 -2.54 -24.74
C TYR A 227 9.36 -3.99 -24.28
N PHE A 228 8.28 -4.57 -23.75
CA PHE A 228 8.31 -5.95 -23.26
C PHE A 228 8.40 -6.98 -24.39
N THR A 229 7.90 -6.68 -25.59
CA THR A 229 8.14 -7.52 -26.77
C THR A 229 9.63 -7.60 -27.10
N GLU A 230 10.32 -6.46 -27.02
CA GLU A 230 11.74 -6.33 -27.34
C GLU A 230 12.63 -6.92 -26.23
N VAL A 231 12.51 -6.48 -24.97
CA VAL A 231 13.46 -6.89 -23.93
C VAL A 231 13.30 -8.34 -23.47
N LEU A 232 12.09 -8.90 -23.59
CA LEU A 232 11.85 -10.30 -23.28
C LEU A 232 12.13 -11.20 -24.48
N ALA A 233 12.64 -10.65 -25.60
CA ALA A 233 13.19 -11.40 -26.74
C ALA A 233 14.20 -12.46 -26.32
N GLU A 234 15.02 -12.15 -25.31
CA GLU A 234 16.12 -12.98 -24.83
C GLU A 234 15.70 -13.96 -23.73
N MET A 235 14.44 -13.97 -23.31
CA MET A 235 13.93 -14.92 -22.32
C MET A 235 13.95 -16.33 -22.91
N GLU A 236 14.54 -17.26 -22.16
CA GLU A 236 14.63 -18.66 -22.54
C GLU A 236 13.55 -19.50 -21.80
N PRO A 237 13.22 -20.70 -22.32
CA PRO A 237 12.31 -21.61 -21.66
C PRO A 237 12.74 -21.92 -20.22
N ASP A 238 11.74 -22.03 -19.33
CA ASP A 238 11.89 -22.32 -17.91
C ASP A 238 12.58 -21.24 -17.06
N ASP A 239 12.91 -20.07 -17.64
CA ASP A 239 13.37 -18.91 -16.88
C ASP A 239 12.34 -18.49 -15.80
N PRO A 240 12.73 -18.41 -14.51
CA PRO A 240 11.84 -17.99 -13.44
C PRO A 240 11.72 -16.46 -13.38
N VAL A 241 10.50 -15.98 -13.17
CA VAL A 241 10.15 -14.55 -13.20
C VAL A 241 9.52 -14.11 -11.87
N ILE A 242 10.11 -13.10 -11.25
CA ILE A 242 9.52 -12.30 -10.18
C ILE A 242 8.73 -11.16 -10.83
N LEU A 243 7.40 -11.22 -10.74
CA LEU A 243 6.53 -10.19 -11.32
C LEU A 243 6.08 -9.20 -10.25
N CYS A 244 6.54 -7.96 -10.35
CA CYS A 244 6.14 -6.84 -9.50
C CYS A 244 4.94 -6.12 -10.14
N VAL A 245 3.80 -6.11 -9.45
CA VAL A 245 2.55 -5.49 -9.92
C VAL A 245 2.08 -4.42 -8.92
N PRO A 246 1.34 -3.39 -9.37
CA PRO A 246 1.03 -2.25 -8.51
C PRO A 246 -0.11 -2.50 -7.51
N ARG A 247 -0.91 -3.55 -7.68
CA ARG A 247 -1.98 -3.91 -6.73
C ARG A 247 -2.25 -5.43 -6.69
N PRO A 248 -2.76 -5.97 -5.56
CA PRO A 248 -3.09 -7.38 -5.40
C PRO A 248 -4.43 -7.73 -6.04
N SER A 249 -4.52 -7.61 -7.37
CA SER A 249 -5.77 -7.82 -8.11
C SER A 249 -6.50 -9.13 -7.79
N TRP A 250 -5.75 -10.16 -7.40
CA TRP A 250 -6.25 -11.48 -7.01
C TRP A 250 -7.17 -11.48 -5.79
N VAL A 251 -7.16 -10.46 -4.92
CA VAL A 251 -8.06 -10.44 -3.74
C VAL A 251 -9.49 -10.04 -4.08
N TRP A 252 -9.73 -9.52 -5.30
CA TRP A 252 -11.05 -9.05 -5.74
C TRP A 252 -11.65 -9.90 -6.86
N THR A 253 -11.06 -11.05 -7.18
CA THR A 253 -11.52 -11.90 -8.29
C THR A 253 -12.92 -12.48 -8.05
N ALA A 254 -13.35 -12.61 -6.79
CA ALA A 254 -14.72 -13.00 -6.43
C ALA A 254 -15.74 -11.84 -6.55
N GLU A 255 -15.28 -10.60 -6.64
CA GLU A 255 -16.10 -9.40 -6.76
C GLU A 255 -16.16 -8.84 -8.17
N ASP A 256 -15.07 -8.98 -8.92
CA ASP A 256 -14.88 -8.42 -10.26
C ASP A 256 -14.19 -9.45 -11.18
N PRO A 257 -14.91 -9.98 -12.20
CA PRO A 257 -14.36 -10.95 -13.15
C PRO A 257 -13.20 -10.42 -13.99
N ARG A 258 -12.97 -9.09 -14.00
CA ARG A 258 -11.87 -8.44 -14.73
C ARG A 258 -10.68 -8.04 -13.86
N ALA A 259 -10.76 -8.23 -12.53
CA ALA A 259 -9.74 -7.73 -11.61
C ALA A 259 -8.33 -8.19 -12.01
N TYR A 260 -8.20 -9.46 -12.43
CA TYR A 260 -6.93 -10.10 -12.76
C TYR A 260 -6.51 -10.00 -14.24
N ASP A 261 -7.34 -9.40 -15.10
CA ASP A 261 -7.17 -9.43 -16.57
C ASP A 261 -5.79 -8.92 -17.03
N ARG A 262 -5.24 -7.89 -16.37
CA ARG A 262 -3.93 -7.32 -16.77
C ARG A 262 -2.77 -8.22 -16.42
N VAL A 263 -2.79 -8.80 -15.22
CA VAL A 263 -1.74 -9.72 -14.79
C VAL A 263 -1.79 -10.97 -15.68
N ASP A 264 -2.99 -11.50 -15.93
CA ASP A 264 -3.18 -12.60 -16.86
C ASP A 264 -2.72 -12.25 -18.27
N TYR A 265 -3.14 -11.10 -18.81
CA TYR A 265 -2.73 -10.59 -20.12
C TYR A 265 -1.21 -10.52 -20.24
N PHE A 266 -0.53 -9.96 -19.24
CA PHE A 266 0.92 -9.83 -19.27
C PHE A 266 1.59 -11.21 -19.31
N ILE A 267 1.19 -12.11 -18.42
CA ILE A 267 1.75 -13.47 -18.33
C ILE A 267 1.52 -14.25 -19.63
N ARG A 268 0.29 -14.23 -20.18
CA ARG A 268 -0.06 -15.01 -21.38
C ARG A 268 0.55 -14.44 -22.66
N THR A 269 0.83 -13.14 -22.70
CA THR A 269 1.30 -12.45 -23.92
C THR A 269 2.82 -12.41 -23.98
N PHE A 270 3.50 -12.22 -22.86
CA PHE A 270 4.94 -11.98 -22.85
C PHE A 270 5.75 -13.13 -22.26
N ILE A 271 5.27 -13.75 -21.18
CA ILE A 271 6.06 -14.75 -20.44
C ILE A 271 5.82 -16.16 -20.98
N LYS A 272 4.55 -16.59 -21.00
CA LYS A 272 4.16 -17.95 -21.41
C LYS A 272 4.63 -18.32 -22.82
N PRO A 273 4.55 -17.45 -23.85
CA PRO A 273 5.00 -17.79 -25.20
C PRO A 273 6.51 -18.05 -25.31
N ARG A 274 7.31 -17.57 -24.34
CA ARG A 274 8.75 -17.83 -24.26
C ARG A 274 9.11 -19.05 -23.41
N GLY A 275 8.10 -19.70 -22.81
CA GLY A 275 8.30 -20.82 -21.90
C GLY A 275 8.69 -20.40 -20.48
N GLY A 276 8.77 -19.10 -20.18
CA GLY A 276 9.09 -18.58 -18.85
C GLY A 276 8.02 -18.95 -17.81
N LYS A 277 8.44 -18.99 -16.54
CA LYS A 277 7.59 -19.36 -15.39
C LYS A 277 7.47 -18.19 -14.44
N VAL A 278 6.29 -17.97 -13.87
CA VAL A 278 6.05 -16.91 -12.88
C VAL A 278 5.77 -17.54 -11.53
N PRO A 279 6.80 -17.94 -10.75
CA PRO A 279 6.58 -18.51 -9.43
C PRO A 279 6.32 -17.47 -8.35
N LEU A 280 6.67 -16.19 -8.57
CA LEU A 280 6.42 -15.14 -7.59
C LEU A 280 5.75 -13.94 -8.25
N ILE A 281 4.60 -13.54 -7.72
CA ILE A 281 3.98 -12.25 -7.99
C ILE A 281 3.95 -11.46 -6.68
N VAL A 282 4.54 -10.27 -6.67
CA VAL A 282 4.69 -9.42 -5.48
C VAL A 282 4.08 -8.04 -5.73
N THR A 283 3.47 -7.46 -4.70
CA THR A 283 2.77 -6.18 -4.80
C THR A 283 2.69 -5.42 -3.47
N GLY A 284 2.30 -4.14 -3.55
CA GLY A 284 1.86 -3.29 -2.43
C GLY A 284 0.35 -3.06 -2.44
N ASP A 285 -0.07 -1.79 -2.40
CA ASP A 285 -1.45 -1.23 -2.37
C ASP A 285 -2.23 -1.51 -1.08
N ARG A 286 -2.17 -2.77 -0.59
CA ARG A 286 -2.72 -3.11 0.72
C ARG A 286 -1.61 -3.12 1.75
N HIS A 287 -1.81 -2.32 2.79
CA HIS A 287 -0.80 -1.96 3.76
C HIS A 287 -0.58 -3.01 4.85
N HIS A 288 -0.40 -4.26 4.43
CA HIS A 288 -0.16 -5.42 5.27
C HIS A 288 0.76 -6.41 4.56
N TYR A 289 1.12 -7.49 5.26
CA TYR A 289 1.66 -8.68 4.61
C TYR A 289 0.58 -9.75 4.48
N VAL A 290 0.51 -10.42 3.33
CA VAL A 290 -0.15 -11.72 3.18
C VAL A 290 0.52 -12.54 2.10
N HIS A 291 0.64 -13.84 2.37
CA HIS A 291 1.20 -14.82 1.46
C HIS A 291 0.12 -15.84 1.05
N TYR A 292 -0.20 -15.90 -0.24
CA TYR A 292 -1.04 -16.94 -0.83
C TYR A 292 -0.18 -17.92 -1.62
N ARG A 293 -0.42 -19.22 -1.44
CA ARG A 293 0.31 -20.31 -2.10
C ARG A 293 -0.63 -21.08 -3.02
N GLU A 294 -0.18 -21.34 -4.23
CA GLU A 294 -0.94 -22.15 -5.18
C GLU A 294 -1.11 -23.59 -4.64
N ILE A 295 -2.33 -24.09 -4.68
CA ILE A 295 -2.62 -25.47 -4.28
C ILE A 295 -2.13 -26.42 -5.37
N GLY A 296 -1.08 -27.17 -5.09
CA GLY A 296 -0.52 -28.15 -6.02
C GLY A 296 0.32 -27.54 -7.16
N GLY A 297 0.71 -26.28 -7.03
CA GLY A 297 1.59 -25.60 -7.98
C GLY A 297 2.65 -24.73 -7.29
N PRO A 298 3.61 -24.19 -8.05
CA PRO A 298 4.76 -23.50 -7.49
C PRO A 298 4.56 -21.99 -7.30
N ARG A 299 3.38 -21.43 -7.62
CA ARG A 299 3.20 -19.98 -7.59
C ARG A 299 2.87 -19.45 -6.18
N HIS A 300 3.54 -18.36 -5.84
CA HIS A 300 3.38 -17.56 -4.65
C HIS A 300 2.83 -16.18 -5.04
N LEU A 301 1.78 -15.73 -4.36
CA LEU A 301 1.28 -14.36 -4.46
C LEU A 301 1.51 -13.67 -3.11
N ILE A 302 2.28 -12.59 -3.11
CA ILE A 302 2.65 -11.87 -1.90
C ILE A 302 2.21 -10.42 -2.00
N THR A 303 1.44 -9.97 -1.01
CA THR A 303 1.22 -8.56 -0.75
C THR A 303 2.15 -8.14 0.38
N ALA A 304 2.96 -7.12 0.16
CA ALA A 304 3.96 -6.60 1.11
C ALA A 304 3.95 -5.07 1.15
N GLY A 305 2.76 -4.48 1.39
CA GLY A 305 2.55 -3.03 1.44
C GLY A 305 2.81 -2.38 2.80
N GLY A 306 3.60 -3.01 3.67
CA GLY A 306 3.82 -2.51 5.02
C GLY A 306 4.89 -1.43 5.12
N GLY A 307 5.29 -0.74 4.06
CA GLY A 307 6.50 0.09 4.02
C GLY A 307 6.42 1.42 4.78
N GLY A 308 5.24 2.03 4.90
CA GLY A 308 5.10 3.32 5.58
C GLY A 308 3.68 3.86 5.72
N ALA A 309 2.74 3.39 4.91
CA ALA A 309 1.32 3.71 4.97
C ALA A 309 0.64 3.22 6.25
N TYR A 310 -0.52 3.79 6.58
CA TYR A 310 -1.37 3.27 7.66
C TYR A 310 -1.66 1.78 7.46
N LEU A 311 -1.80 1.01 8.53
CA LEU A 311 -2.03 -0.44 8.42
C LEU A 311 -3.35 -0.78 7.69
N SER A 312 -3.37 -1.79 6.82
CA SER A 312 -4.61 -2.34 6.23
C SER A 312 -5.12 -3.57 6.99
N PRO A 313 -6.44 -3.87 6.93
CA PRO A 313 -7.01 -5.06 7.58
C PRO A 313 -6.52 -6.36 6.94
N THR A 314 -6.35 -7.41 7.74
CA THR A 314 -6.07 -8.78 7.29
C THR A 314 -7.15 -9.78 7.70
N HIS A 315 -8.08 -9.39 8.58
CA HIS A 315 -9.16 -10.23 9.06
C HIS A 315 -10.29 -10.43 8.03
N THR A 316 -10.42 -9.52 7.07
CA THR A 316 -11.37 -9.58 5.94
C THR A 316 -10.84 -10.35 4.74
N LEU A 317 -9.54 -10.69 4.72
CA LEU A 317 -8.92 -11.40 3.60
C LEU A 317 -9.49 -12.82 3.46
N PRO A 318 -9.75 -13.28 2.22
CA PRO A 318 -10.26 -14.62 1.95
C PRO A 318 -9.21 -15.69 2.28
N ASP A 319 -9.64 -16.87 2.75
CA ASP A 319 -8.74 -18.00 2.99
C ASP A 319 -8.36 -18.73 1.70
N ILE A 320 -9.28 -18.78 0.74
CA ILE A 320 -9.08 -19.36 -0.58
C ILE A 320 -9.43 -18.30 -1.62
N LEU A 321 -8.62 -18.17 -2.67
CA LEU A 321 -8.94 -17.34 -3.82
C LEU A 321 -8.57 -18.03 -5.13
N GLU A 322 -9.18 -17.59 -6.22
CA GLU A 322 -8.94 -18.09 -7.56
C GLU A 322 -8.46 -16.96 -8.47
N ALA A 323 -7.35 -17.17 -9.17
CA ALA A 323 -6.76 -16.17 -10.06
C ALA A 323 -6.06 -16.83 -11.26
N PRO A 324 -6.57 -16.64 -12.50
CA PRO A 324 -7.75 -15.83 -12.89
C PRO A 324 -9.09 -16.35 -12.32
N PRO A 325 -10.16 -15.53 -12.27
CA PRO A 325 -11.49 -15.98 -11.83
C PRO A 325 -12.14 -16.97 -12.82
N PRO A 326 -12.99 -17.90 -12.36
CA PRO A 326 -13.68 -18.87 -13.23
C PRO A 326 -14.59 -18.23 -14.28
N ASP A 327 -15.16 -17.08 -13.98
CA ASP A 327 -16.03 -16.30 -14.85
C ASP A 327 -15.30 -15.17 -15.58
N SER A 328 -13.96 -15.27 -15.70
CA SER A 328 -13.14 -14.30 -16.44
C SER A 328 -13.71 -14.05 -17.84
N MET A 329 -13.81 -12.77 -18.20
CA MET A 329 -14.27 -12.35 -19.53
C MET A 329 -13.17 -12.41 -20.60
N ALA A 330 -11.96 -12.84 -20.26
CA ALA A 330 -10.85 -12.94 -21.19
C ALA A 330 -11.06 -14.11 -22.17
N ARG A 331 -11.20 -13.82 -23.48
CA ARG A 331 -11.44 -14.83 -24.54
C ARG A 331 -10.41 -15.97 -24.59
N HIS A 332 -9.19 -15.73 -24.10
CA HIS A 332 -8.09 -16.70 -24.02
C HIS A 332 -7.36 -16.59 -22.68
N GLY A 333 -8.12 -16.53 -21.58
CA GLY A 333 -7.56 -16.42 -20.23
C GLY A 333 -6.70 -17.64 -19.85
N SER A 334 -5.72 -17.44 -18.95
CA SER A 334 -5.00 -18.58 -18.37
C SER A 334 -5.95 -19.50 -17.59
N PRO A 335 -5.58 -20.78 -17.42
CA PRO A 335 -6.34 -21.67 -16.54
C PRO A 335 -6.49 -21.09 -15.13
N VAL A 336 -7.66 -21.30 -14.54
CA VAL A 336 -7.94 -20.96 -13.15
C VAL A 336 -6.94 -21.69 -12.24
N ARG A 337 -6.34 -20.94 -11.32
CA ARG A 337 -5.45 -21.46 -10.28
C ARG A 337 -6.05 -21.12 -8.93
N THR A 338 -6.04 -22.08 -8.02
CA THR A 338 -6.56 -21.91 -6.65
C THR A 338 -5.40 -21.69 -5.70
N TYR A 339 -5.54 -20.72 -4.81
CA TYR A 339 -4.52 -20.37 -3.83
C TYR A 339 -5.11 -20.43 -2.43
N GLU A 340 -4.32 -20.96 -1.50
CA GLU A 340 -4.61 -20.95 -0.08
C GLU A 340 -3.80 -19.88 0.62
N ARG A 341 -4.44 -19.16 1.53
CA ARG A 341 -3.79 -18.16 2.35
C ARG A 341 -2.90 -18.83 3.41
N GLY A 342 -1.61 -18.55 3.32
CA GLY A 342 -0.64 -18.83 4.38
C GLY A 342 -0.68 -17.76 5.47
N THR A 343 0.48 -17.23 5.82
CA THR A 343 0.61 -16.26 6.91
C THR A 343 0.21 -14.86 6.46
N SER A 344 -0.43 -14.10 7.37
CA SER A 344 -0.64 -12.67 7.24
C SER A 344 -0.06 -11.91 8.43
N TYR A 345 0.37 -10.67 8.20
CA TYR A 345 0.87 -9.80 9.25
C TYR A 345 0.22 -8.40 9.17
N PRO A 346 -0.45 -7.95 10.24
CA PRO A 346 -0.73 -8.69 11.47
C PRO A 346 -1.67 -9.89 11.21
N ASP A 347 -1.68 -10.87 12.10
CA ASP A 347 -2.63 -11.98 12.00
C ASP A 347 -4.09 -11.49 12.15
N ARG A 348 -5.07 -12.35 11.80
CA ARG A 348 -6.50 -11.99 11.85
C ARG A 348 -6.95 -11.44 13.21
N ARG A 349 -6.52 -12.07 14.32
CA ARG A 349 -6.94 -11.69 15.68
C ARG A 349 -6.35 -10.32 16.05
N LYS A 350 -5.08 -10.12 15.75
CA LYS A 350 -4.38 -8.86 16.02
C LYS A 350 -4.93 -7.74 15.14
N SER A 351 -5.24 -8.02 13.87
CA SER A 351 -5.92 -7.08 12.96
C SER A 351 -7.28 -6.66 13.51
N TRP A 352 -8.12 -7.58 13.97
CA TRP A 352 -9.38 -7.24 14.62
C TRP A 352 -9.19 -6.43 15.90
N SER A 353 -8.17 -6.74 16.71
CA SER A 353 -7.83 -5.93 17.89
C SER A 353 -7.41 -4.50 17.51
N PHE A 354 -6.83 -4.27 16.34
CA PHE A 354 -6.55 -2.91 15.86
C PHE A 354 -7.84 -2.20 15.41
N ALA A 355 -8.77 -2.93 14.77
CA ALA A 355 -10.04 -2.38 14.30
C ALA A 355 -10.85 -1.70 15.43
N THR A 356 -10.91 -2.30 16.61
CA THR A 356 -11.65 -1.74 17.76
C THR A 356 -11.10 -0.42 18.29
N GLY A 357 -9.86 -0.07 17.93
CA GLY A 357 -9.24 1.22 18.28
C GLY A 357 -9.90 2.44 17.65
N VAL A 358 -10.79 2.25 16.67
CA VAL A 358 -11.47 3.33 15.94
C VAL A 358 -12.19 4.31 16.86
N PHE A 359 -12.84 3.84 17.94
CA PHE A 359 -13.63 4.69 18.83
C PHE A 359 -12.85 5.81 19.51
N TRP A 360 -11.55 5.61 19.76
CA TRP A 360 -10.70 6.63 20.39
C TRP A 360 -9.70 7.23 19.40
N ARG A 361 -9.18 6.44 18.43
CA ARG A 361 -8.20 6.96 17.46
C ARG A 361 -8.82 7.91 16.46
N LEU A 362 -10.00 7.60 15.91
CA LEU A 362 -10.64 8.40 14.90
C LEU A 362 -10.89 9.85 15.39
N PRO A 363 -11.56 10.09 16.53
CA PRO A 363 -11.78 11.45 17.03
C PRO A 363 -10.48 12.17 17.41
N LEU A 364 -9.51 11.49 18.02
CA LEU A 364 -8.25 12.11 18.43
C LEU A 364 -7.35 12.48 17.25
N ARG A 365 -7.29 11.63 16.21
CA ARG A 365 -6.46 11.87 15.02
C ARG A 365 -7.11 12.87 14.07
N ASN A 366 -8.44 12.96 14.03
CA ASN A 366 -9.18 13.77 13.05
C ASN A 366 -10.12 14.79 13.72
N PRO A 367 -9.62 15.76 14.50
CA PRO A 367 -10.48 16.75 15.18
C PRO A 367 -11.29 17.61 14.20
N SER A 368 -10.77 17.88 13.00
CA SER A 368 -11.55 18.57 11.96
C SER A 368 -12.77 17.77 11.48
N PHE A 369 -12.70 16.44 11.56
CA PHE A 369 -13.82 15.56 11.17
C PHE A 369 -14.97 15.68 12.17
N ILE A 370 -14.65 15.82 13.47
CA ILE A 370 -15.63 16.15 14.52
C ILE A 370 -16.33 17.46 14.18
N GLY A 371 -15.57 18.51 13.83
CA GLY A 371 -16.13 19.80 13.43
C GLY A 371 -17.02 19.71 12.20
N LEU A 372 -16.62 18.98 11.16
CA LEU A 372 -17.42 18.74 9.96
C LEU A 372 -18.74 18.03 10.28
N LEU A 373 -18.68 16.91 11.01
CA LEU A 373 -19.88 16.17 11.38
C LEU A 373 -20.78 17.00 12.30
N GLY A 374 -20.21 17.79 13.21
CA GLY A 374 -20.94 18.72 14.05
C GLY A 374 -21.69 19.77 13.24
N LEU A 375 -21.06 20.34 12.20
CA LEU A 375 -21.73 21.28 11.28
C LEU A 375 -22.85 20.58 10.49
N ILE A 376 -22.62 19.37 9.97
CA ILE A 376 -23.65 18.59 9.28
C ILE A 376 -24.83 18.29 10.22
N HIS A 377 -24.56 17.95 11.49
CA HIS A 377 -25.62 17.70 12.48
C HIS A 377 -26.33 18.99 12.91
N LEU A 378 -25.64 20.14 12.91
CA LEU A 378 -26.29 21.44 13.11
C LEU A 378 -27.21 21.77 11.94
N LEU A 379 -26.81 21.55 10.69
CA LEU A 379 -27.69 21.71 9.53
C LEU A 379 -28.88 20.75 9.60
N GLY A 380 -28.63 19.49 10.02
CA GLY A 380 -29.67 18.52 10.31
C GLY A 380 -30.65 19.03 11.37
N LEU A 381 -30.15 19.50 12.51
CA LEU A 381 -30.96 20.11 13.57
C LEU A 381 -31.85 21.24 13.04
N LEU A 382 -31.27 22.20 12.31
CA LEU A 382 -32.01 23.32 11.72
C LEU A 382 -33.06 22.85 10.71
N SER A 383 -32.80 21.77 9.96
CA SER A 383 -33.78 21.22 9.02
C SER A 383 -35.04 20.68 9.72
N PHE A 384 -34.91 20.14 10.93
CA PHE A 384 -36.02 19.65 11.75
C PHE A 384 -36.81 20.77 12.44
N PHE A 385 -36.17 21.91 12.73
CA PHE A 385 -36.86 23.11 13.23
C PHE A 385 -37.50 23.97 12.13
N GLY A 386 -37.13 23.75 10.86
CA GLY A 386 -37.69 24.52 9.73
C GLY A 386 -39.12 24.14 9.38
N SER A 387 -39.29 23.00 8.70
CA SER A 387 -40.59 22.49 8.23
C SER A 387 -40.52 20.97 8.03
N PRO A 388 -41.67 20.27 7.91
CA PRO A 388 -41.67 18.86 7.54
C PRO A 388 -40.92 18.58 6.23
N GLY A 389 -41.01 19.50 5.25
CA GLY A 389 -40.31 19.36 3.97
C GLY A 389 -38.79 19.47 4.09
N THR A 390 -38.28 20.40 4.89
CA THR A 390 -36.83 20.54 5.13
C THR A 390 -36.28 19.37 5.93
N ALA A 391 -37.03 18.86 6.91
CA ALA A 391 -36.66 17.67 7.67
C ALA A 391 -36.56 16.41 6.79
N LEU A 392 -37.52 16.24 5.86
CA LEU A 392 -37.49 15.16 4.88
C LEU A 392 -36.29 15.29 3.94
N ALA A 393 -36.02 16.49 3.42
CA ALA A 393 -34.87 16.74 2.55
C ALA A 393 -33.53 16.48 3.25
N GLY A 394 -33.38 16.95 4.50
CA GLY A 394 -32.18 16.71 5.31
C GLY A 394 -31.95 15.22 5.61
N SER A 395 -33.04 14.48 5.90
CA SER A 395 -32.99 13.04 6.12
C SER A 395 -32.61 12.29 4.84
N ALA A 396 -33.21 12.65 3.70
CA ALA A 396 -32.90 12.06 2.40
C ALA A 396 -31.44 12.33 1.98
N ALA A 397 -30.95 13.55 2.19
CA ALA A 397 -29.56 13.90 1.93
C ALA A 397 -28.60 13.08 2.80
N THR A 398 -28.90 12.92 4.09
CA THR A 398 -28.11 12.11 5.02
C THR A 398 -28.06 10.65 4.56
N LEU A 399 -29.20 10.03 4.27
CA LEU A 399 -29.28 8.66 3.74
C LEU A 399 -28.53 8.51 2.42
N GLY A 400 -28.63 9.49 1.51
CA GLY A 400 -27.91 9.50 0.25
C GLY A 400 -26.40 9.54 0.43
N ILE A 401 -25.89 10.41 1.30
CA ILE A 401 -24.45 10.55 1.59
C ILE A 401 -23.89 9.29 2.24
N THR A 402 -24.55 8.73 3.27
CA THR A 402 -24.06 7.51 3.93
C THR A 402 -24.13 6.29 3.01
N THR A 403 -25.14 6.23 2.14
CA THR A 403 -25.24 5.19 1.11
C THR A 403 -24.16 5.38 0.04
N ALA A 404 -23.81 6.60 -0.31
CA ALA A 404 -22.67 6.89 -1.19
C ALA A 404 -21.33 6.45 -0.55
N PHE A 405 -21.16 6.68 0.75
CA PHE A 405 -19.97 6.30 1.52
C PHE A 405 -19.76 4.77 1.60
N ALA A 406 -20.85 3.99 1.65
CA ALA A 406 -20.84 2.53 1.72
C ALA A 406 -20.42 1.81 0.40
N ASN A 407 -19.64 2.45 -0.47
CA ASN A 407 -19.30 1.93 -1.79
C ASN A 407 -18.20 0.86 -1.74
N PRO A 408 -18.29 -0.23 -2.53
CA PRO A 408 -17.20 -1.21 -2.62
C PRO A 408 -15.95 -0.63 -3.27
N SER A 409 -14.78 -1.18 -2.92
CA SER A 409 -13.49 -0.85 -3.53
C SER A 409 -13.29 -1.48 -4.92
N ALA A 410 -14.01 -2.56 -5.24
CA ALA A 410 -14.00 -3.23 -6.54
C ALA A 410 -15.38 -3.85 -6.83
N GLY A 411 -15.74 -3.95 -8.11
CA GLY A 411 -17.03 -4.49 -8.54
C GLY A 411 -18.23 -3.59 -8.20
N GLY A 412 -19.44 -4.16 -8.33
CA GLY A 412 -20.71 -3.46 -8.12
C GLY A 412 -21.25 -3.52 -6.69
N ARG A 413 -22.17 -2.62 -6.35
CA ARG A 413 -22.87 -2.63 -5.05
C ARG A 413 -23.73 -3.87 -4.90
N ARG A 414 -23.40 -4.69 -3.90
CA ARG A 414 -24.23 -5.80 -3.39
C ARG A 414 -25.16 -5.35 -2.25
N TRP A 415 -26.14 -6.19 -1.86
CA TRP A 415 -27.11 -5.92 -0.80
C TRP A 415 -26.47 -5.46 0.53
N ARG A 416 -25.32 -6.02 0.92
CA ARG A 416 -24.57 -5.64 2.13
C ARG A 416 -24.23 -4.15 2.18
N HIS A 417 -23.90 -3.55 1.05
CA HIS A 417 -23.56 -2.12 0.94
C HIS A 417 -24.78 -1.23 1.14
N TRP A 418 -25.93 -1.64 0.60
CA TRP A 418 -27.19 -0.94 0.80
C TRP A 418 -27.64 -0.98 2.25
N ILE A 419 -27.61 -2.16 2.88
CA ILE A 419 -27.96 -2.30 4.30
C ILE A 419 -27.02 -1.48 5.18
N ALA A 420 -25.71 -1.57 4.95
CA ALA A 420 -24.73 -0.81 5.71
C ALA A 420 -24.94 0.70 5.55
N GLY A 421 -25.09 1.19 4.31
CA GLY A 421 -25.25 2.62 4.02
C GLY A 421 -26.57 3.22 4.51
N LEU A 422 -27.69 2.51 4.33
CA LEU A 422 -29.00 2.94 4.83
C LEU A 422 -29.07 2.87 6.35
N GLY A 423 -28.54 1.80 6.96
CA GLY A 423 -28.47 1.65 8.41
C GLY A 423 -27.62 2.75 9.07
N HIS A 424 -26.48 3.08 8.46
CA HIS A 424 -25.64 4.21 8.88
C HIS A 424 -26.37 5.55 8.80
N GLY A 425 -27.09 5.80 7.70
CA GLY A 425 -27.86 7.02 7.52
C GLY A 425 -29.02 7.12 8.49
N ALA A 426 -29.74 6.01 8.73
CA ALA A 426 -30.80 5.95 9.73
C ALA A 426 -30.29 6.23 11.14
N ALA A 427 -29.10 5.73 11.50
CA ALA A 427 -28.47 6.05 12.79
C ALA A 427 -28.15 7.54 12.93
N HIS A 428 -27.67 8.19 11.86
CA HIS A 428 -27.44 9.64 11.86
C HIS A 428 -28.73 10.45 11.93
N VAL A 429 -29.77 10.08 11.19
CA VAL A 429 -31.09 10.73 11.28
C VAL A 429 -31.66 10.59 12.69
N GLY A 430 -31.57 9.40 13.30
CA GLY A 430 -31.97 9.18 14.69
C GLY A 430 -31.18 10.05 15.66
N LEU A 431 -29.86 10.19 15.47
CA LEU A 431 -29.03 11.07 16.29
C LEU A 431 -29.42 12.56 16.13
N ILE A 432 -29.74 13.00 14.92
CA ILE A 432 -30.23 14.36 14.65
C ILE A 432 -31.58 14.59 15.36
N MET A 433 -32.50 13.63 15.29
CA MET A 433 -33.80 13.71 15.98
C MET A 433 -33.63 13.78 17.50
N LEU A 434 -32.73 12.97 18.07
CA LEU A 434 -32.39 13.04 19.49
C LEU A 434 -31.77 14.39 19.87
N GLY A 435 -30.91 14.94 19.00
CA GLY A 435 -30.36 16.29 19.14
C GLY A 435 -31.45 17.37 19.14
N ALA A 436 -32.42 17.29 18.22
CA ALA A 436 -33.55 18.22 18.12
C ALA A 436 -34.48 18.15 19.33
N TRP A 437 -34.76 16.94 19.81
CA TRP A 437 -35.52 16.72 21.04
C TRP A 437 -34.80 17.30 22.26
N GLY A 438 -33.51 16.98 22.44
CA GLY A 438 -32.71 17.51 23.54
C GLY A 438 -32.56 19.03 23.50
N TRP A 439 -32.39 19.60 22.30
CA TRP A 439 -32.36 21.05 22.09
C TRP A 439 -33.64 21.73 22.55
N SER A 440 -34.80 21.16 22.20
CA SER A 440 -36.12 21.66 22.63
C SER A 440 -36.35 21.47 24.12
N ALA A 441 -36.00 20.31 24.68
CA ALA A 441 -36.21 19.98 26.08
C ALA A 441 -35.39 20.86 27.03
N LEU A 442 -34.24 21.34 26.58
CA LEU A 442 -33.34 22.23 27.33
C LEU A 442 -33.62 23.72 27.07
N ASP A 443 -34.62 24.05 26.26
CA ASP A 443 -34.98 25.42 25.84
C ASP A 443 -33.75 26.22 25.34
N LEU A 444 -32.89 25.55 24.56
CA LEU A 444 -31.65 26.16 24.08
C LEU A 444 -31.96 27.17 22.96
N SER A 445 -31.36 28.35 23.08
CA SER A 445 -31.52 29.42 22.10
C SER A 445 -30.26 30.27 21.97
N GLY A 446 -30.17 31.01 20.86
CA GLY A 446 -29.05 31.93 20.59
C GLY A 446 -27.79 31.26 20.02
N TRP A 447 -26.88 32.11 19.53
CA TRP A 447 -25.69 31.69 18.79
C TRP A 447 -24.69 30.88 19.62
N LEU A 448 -24.59 31.16 20.93
CA LEU A 448 -23.71 30.41 21.84
C LEU A 448 -24.14 28.95 22.00
N ALA A 449 -25.45 28.69 22.05
CA ALA A 449 -25.97 27.32 22.12
C ALA A 449 -25.63 26.55 20.84
N TYR A 450 -25.72 27.19 19.66
CA TYR A 450 -25.35 26.54 18.39
C TYR A 450 -23.86 26.22 18.34
N LEU A 451 -23.00 27.12 18.83
CA LEU A 451 -21.57 26.87 18.93
C LEU A 451 -21.24 25.74 19.90
N GLY A 452 -21.96 25.63 21.03
CA GLY A 452 -21.81 24.54 21.99
C GLY A 452 -22.28 23.19 21.46
N TYR A 453 -23.29 23.18 20.59
CA TYR A 453 -23.82 21.95 19.98
C TYR A 453 -22.86 21.28 19.02
N ILE A 454 -22.12 22.04 18.21
CA ILE A 454 -21.21 21.51 17.18
C ILE A 454 -20.21 20.47 17.73
N PRO A 455 -19.40 20.75 18.77
CA PRO A 455 -18.44 19.77 19.27
C PRO A 455 -19.09 18.54 19.91
N ILE A 456 -20.25 18.71 20.59
CA ILE A 456 -20.96 17.61 21.25
C ILE A 456 -21.60 16.68 20.21
N ALA A 457 -22.39 17.24 19.30
CA ALA A 457 -23.03 16.51 18.22
C ALA A 457 -21.99 15.92 17.26
N GLY A 458 -20.92 16.65 16.98
CA GLY A 458 -19.80 16.19 16.16
C GLY A 458 -19.11 14.97 16.76
N LEU A 459 -18.88 14.95 18.09
CA LEU A 459 -18.27 13.80 18.75
C LEU A 459 -19.22 12.60 18.74
N ALA A 460 -20.48 12.79 19.09
CA ALA A 460 -21.49 11.73 19.04
C ALA A 460 -21.63 11.13 17.63
N ALA A 461 -21.69 11.98 16.61
CA ALA A 461 -21.74 11.57 15.21
C ALA A 461 -20.48 10.80 14.79
N THR A 462 -19.32 11.21 15.28
CA THR A 462 -18.04 10.53 15.04
C THR A 462 -18.02 9.13 15.66
N LEU A 463 -18.65 8.95 16.82
CA LEU A 463 -18.82 7.63 17.45
C LEU A 463 -19.82 6.76 16.66
N VAL A 464 -20.87 7.34 16.07
CA VAL A 464 -21.76 6.63 15.14
C VAL A 464 -20.99 6.14 13.91
N VAL A 465 -20.17 6.98 13.30
CA VAL A 465 -19.28 6.58 12.18
C VAL A 465 -18.32 5.47 12.62
N SER A 466 -17.75 5.57 13.83
CA SER A 466 -16.84 4.55 14.37
C SER A 466 -17.53 3.18 14.55
N ALA A 467 -18.74 3.18 15.11
CA ALA A 467 -19.56 1.98 15.25
C ALA A 467 -19.95 1.39 13.89
N TYR A 468 -20.37 2.25 12.95
CA TYR A 468 -20.67 1.85 11.58
C TYR A 468 -19.46 1.18 10.92
N LEU A 469 -18.29 1.81 10.92
CA LEU A 469 -17.09 1.28 10.28
C LEU A 469 -16.70 -0.09 10.86
N LEU A 470 -16.76 -0.24 12.18
CA LEU A 470 -16.44 -1.51 12.84
C LEU A 470 -17.41 -2.63 12.46
N VAL A 471 -18.72 -2.34 12.44
CA VAL A 471 -19.75 -3.32 12.07
C VAL A 471 -19.69 -3.64 10.58
N ALA A 472 -19.62 -2.62 9.72
CA ALA A 472 -19.57 -2.76 8.26
C ALA A 472 -18.34 -3.56 7.81
N ALA A 473 -17.17 -3.33 8.44
CA ALA A 473 -15.96 -4.07 8.12
C ALA A 473 -16.09 -5.58 8.40
N GLY A 474 -16.86 -5.96 9.42
CA GLY A 474 -17.19 -7.37 9.69
C GLY A 474 -17.93 -8.07 8.55
N PHE A 475 -18.55 -7.30 7.64
CA PHE A 475 -19.22 -7.79 6.43
C PHE A 475 -18.43 -7.47 5.14
N GLY A 476 -17.18 -7.03 5.25
CA GLY A 476 -16.34 -6.66 4.10
C GLY A 476 -16.78 -5.37 3.42
N VAL A 477 -17.31 -4.41 4.19
CA VAL A 477 -17.71 -3.07 3.72
C VAL A 477 -16.91 -2.02 4.50
N ASN A 478 -16.24 -1.11 3.78
CA ASN A 478 -15.43 -0.03 4.37
C ASN A 478 -14.36 -0.45 5.39
N ASP A 479 -13.80 -1.64 5.22
CA ASP A 479 -12.69 -2.12 6.05
C ASP A 479 -11.41 -1.29 5.85
N ASN A 480 -11.18 -0.78 4.64
CA ASN A 480 -10.13 0.19 4.36
C ASN A 480 -10.32 1.50 5.14
N GLU A 481 -11.51 2.11 5.06
CA GLU A 481 -11.81 3.37 5.74
C GLU A 481 -11.73 3.24 7.26
N LEU A 482 -12.10 2.07 7.82
CA LEU A 482 -11.94 1.76 9.24
C LEU A 482 -10.50 1.90 9.72
N PHE A 483 -9.52 1.50 8.90
CA PHE A 483 -8.11 1.61 9.26
C PHE A 483 -7.50 2.95 8.86
N ALA A 484 -7.90 3.52 7.73
CA ALA A 484 -7.49 4.87 7.31
C ALA A 484 -7.87 5.91 8.38
N ALA A 485 -9.07 5.78 8.95
CA ALA A 485 -9.57 6.58 10.07
C ALA A 485 -8.66 6.59 11.31
N GLN A 486 -7.92 5.51 11.52
CA GLN A 486 -7.04 5.33 12.67
C GLN A 486 -5.59 5.73 12.40
N SER A 487 -5.16 5.71 11.14
CA SER A 487 -3.80 6.07 10.69
C SER A 487 -2.71 5.31 11.48
N ILE A 488 -2.83 3.98 11.55
CA ILE A 488 -1.97 3.12 12.37
C ILE A 488 -0.59 2.95 11.71
N GLU A 489 0.42 3.60 12.28
CA GLU A 489 1.82 3.60 11.81
C GLU A 489 2.63 2.37 12.27
N ASP A 490 2.12 1.53 13.16
CA ASP A 490 2.80 0.32 13.63
C ASP A 490 2.45 -0.90 12.75
N ALA A 491 3.06 -2.06 13.05
CA ALA A 491 2.90 -3.31 12.29
C ALA A 491 3.29 -3.15 10.81
N LYS A 492 4.52 -2.69 10.58
CA LYS A 492 5.12 -2.55 9.24
C LYS A 492 5.83 -3.82 8.80
N CYS A 493 6.11 -3.93 7.51
CA CYS A 493 6.86 -5.05 6.96
C CYS A 493 7.56 -4.67 5.66
N PHE A 494 8.54 -5.49 5.29
CA PHE A 494 9.19 -5.50 3.99
C PHE A 494 9.70 -6.93 3.71
N LEU A 495 10.15 -7.18 2.48
CA LEU A 495 10.76 -8.46 2.12
C LEU A 495 12.24 -8.25 1.91
N ARG A 496 13.06 -9.12 2.49
CA ARG A 496 14.44 -9.31 2.08
C ARG A 496 14.52 -10.61 1.31
N MET A 497 15.24 -10.64 0.20
CA MET A 497 15.34 -11.82 -0.65
C MET A 497 16.79 -12.08 -1.01
N ARG A 498 17.11 -13.37 -1.15
CA ARG A 498 18.41 -13.85 -1.64
C ARG A 498 18.18 -14.70 -2.87
N ILE A 499 18.93 -14.45 -3.93
CA ILE A 499 19.03 -15.33 -5.09
C ILE A 499 20.40 -16.00 -5.06
N ASP A 500 20.42 -17.33 -5.15
CA ASP A 500 21.60 -18.16 -5.27
C ASP A 500 21.32 -19.36 -6.20
N GLU A 501 22.26 -20.29 -6.30
CA GLU A 501 22.13 -21.50 -7.15
C GLU A 501 20.93 -22.39 -6.81
N THR A 502 20.41 -22.32 -5.58
CA THR A 502 19.25 -23.08 -5.13
C THR A 502 17.94 -22.42 -5.58
N GLY A 503 17.94 -21.11 -5.75
CA GLY A 503 16.80 -20.32 -6.20
C GLY A 503 16.63 -19.02 -5.39
N LEU A 504 15.38 -18.56 -5.29
CA LEU A 504 15.01 -17.35 -4.58
C LEU A 504 14.51 -17.69 -3.17
N THR A 505 15.27 -17.33 -2.15
CA THR A 505 14.82 -17.41 -0.75
C THR A 505 14.23 -16.08 -0.31
N VAL A 506 13.00 -16.10 0.21
CA VAL A 506 12.28 -14.91 0.69
C VAL A 506 12.25 -14.91 2.22
N TYR A 507 12.63 -13.77 2.81
CA TYR A 507 12.62 -13.48 4.24
C TYR A 507 11.62 -12.34 4.50
N PRO A 508 10.36 -12.65 4.87
CA PRO A 508 9.38 -11.63 5.21
C PRO A 508 9.66 -11.06 6.61
N ILE A 509 9.99 -9.78 6.72
CA ILE A 509 10.41 -9.15 7.97
C ILE A 509 9.30 -8.23 8.49
N ALA A 510 8.88 -8.45 9.73
CA ALA A 510 7.94 -7.63 10.47
C ALA A 510 8.66 -6.61 11.36
N VAL A 511 8.04 -5.44 11.46
CA VAL A 511 8.40 -4.33 12.33
C VAL A 511 7.19 -4.02 13.23
N PRO A 512 7.10 -4.60 14.43
CA PRO A 512 5.94 -4.46 15.31
C PRO A 512 5.64 -3.04 15.74
N LYS A 513 6.68 -2.28 16.06
CA LYS A 513 6.61 -0.89 16.45
C LYS A 513 7.64 -0.10 15.68
N VAL A 514 7.20 1.00 15.08
CA VAL A 514 8.10 1.94 14.40
C VAL A 514 8.74 2.86 15.43
N SER A 515 9.96 3.33 15.14
CA SER A 515 10.62 4.32 16.00
C SER A 515 9.93 5.68 15.85
N ARG A 516 9.83 6.38 16.98
CA ARG A 516 9.28 7.74 17.09
C ARG A 516 10.28 8.71 17.71
N ASP A 517 11.30 8.16 18.36
CA ASP A 517 12.35 8.87 19.06
C ASP A 517 13.64 8.74 18.24
N TRP A 518 13.99 9.83 17.59
CA TRP A 518 15.05 9.91 16.59
C TRP A 518 16.08 10.94 17.03
N LYS A 519 17.35 10.62 16.83
CA LYS A 519 18.48 11.53 17.05
C LYS A 519 19.31 11.68 15.78
N ALA A 520 19.91 12.86 15.59
CA ALA A 520 20.89 13.05 14.55
C ALA A 520 22.16 12.24 14.87
N ASN A 521 22.76 11.64 13.85
CA ASN A 521 23.99 10.87 13.94
C ASN A 521 25.14 11.66 13.32
N ALA A 522 25.49 12.78 13.95
CA ALA A 522 26.45 13.76 13.45
C ALA A 522 27.87 13.18 13.31
N ASP A 523 28.26 12.32 14.26
CA ASP A 523 29.61 11.72 14.33
C ASP A 523 29.68 10.32 13.68
N GLY A 524 28.64 9.92 12.96
CA GLY A 524 28.59 8.61 12.30
C GLY A 524 29.50 8.51 11.07
N GLU A 525 29.89 7.28 10.72
CA GLU A 525 30.65 7.00 9.49
C GLU A 525 29.95 7.54 8.23
N PRO A 526 30.68 7.89 7.15
CA PRO A 526 30.10 8.52 5.97
C PRO A 526 28.91 7.78 5.35
N ASP A 527 28.91 6.45 5.38
CA ASP A 527 27.88 5.57 4.85
C ASP A 527 26.79 5.19 5.85
N SER A 528 26.95 5.56 7.12
CA SER A 528 25.97 5.32 8.18
C SER A 528 24.79 6.31 8.08
N SER A 529 23.60 5.86 8.49
CA SER A 529 22.37 6.66 8.52
C SER A 529 22.57 7.99 9.24
N TRP A 530 22.05 9.08 8.66
CA TRP A 530 22.08 10.42 9.26
C TRP A 530 21.21 10.56 10.51
N ILE A 531 20.15 9.76 10.60
CA ILE A 531 19.22 9.76 11.73
C ILE A 531 19.19 8.34 12.29
N ALA A 532 19.49 8.20 13.57
CA ALA A 532 19.48 6.92 14.27
C ALA A 532 18.31 6.88 15.26
N PRO A 533 17.70 5.71 15.50
CA PRO A 533 16.70 5.59 16.55
C PRO A 533 17.39 5.66 17.92
N GLU A 534 16.72 6.23 18.92
CA GLU A 534 17.26 6.22 20.29
C GLU A 534 17.26 4.82 20.92
N GLN A 535 16.34 3.97 20.47
CA GLN A 535 16.21 2.57 20.88
C GLN A 535 16.24 1.65 19.66
N PRO A 536 16.84 0.46 19.75
CA PRO A 536 16.82 -0.49 18.64
C PRO A 536 15.40 -0.80 18.16
N ILE A 537 15.22 -0.84 16.84
CA ILE A 537 13.94 -1.21 16.23
C ILE A 537 13.87 -2.73 16.17
N ASN A 538 12.97 -3.32 16.96
CA ASN A 538 12.78 -4.77 17.00
C ASN A 538 12.19 -5.29 15.69
N THR A 539 12.76 -6.38 15.18
CA THR A 539 12.29 -7.07 13.97
C THR A 539 12.14 -8.56 14.21
N HIS A 540 11.21 -9.19 13.50
CA HIS A 540 11.05 -10.65 13.50
C HIS A 540 10.61 -11.14 12.13
N LEU A 541 10.90 -12.40 11.81
CA LEU A 541 10.39 -13.04 10.59
C LEU A 541 8.89 -13.30 10.73
N ILE A 542 8.08 -12.91 9.74
CA ILE A 542 6.62 -13.11 9.79
C ILE A 542 6.27 -14.60 9.69
N GLU A 543 6.97 -15.31 8.82
CA GLU A 543 6.91 -16.76 8.65
C GLU A 543 8.31 -17.31 8.47
N LYS A 544 8.46 -18.64 8.48
CA LYS A 544 9.76 -19.26 8.17
C LYS A 544 10.18 -18.86 6.75
N PRO A 545 11.47 -18.56 6.51
CA PRO A 545 11.95 -18.31 5.15
C PRO A 545 11.61 -19.49 4.25
N PHE A 546 11.28 -19.20 2.99
CA PHE A 546 10.96 -20.22 2.01
C PHE A 546 11.72 -19.96 0.71
N THR A 547 12.12 -21.05 0.06
CA THR A 547 12.92 -21.00 -1.17
C THR A 547 12.08 -21.47 -2.34
N ILE A 548 12.01 -20.63 -3.37
CA ILE A 548 11.43 -20.93 -4.67
C ILE A 548 12.57 -21.42 -5.56
N PRO A 549 12.53 -22.67 -6.06
CA PRO A 549 13.64 -23.21 -6.84
C PRO A 549 13.78 -22.49 -8.19
N GLY A 550 15.02 -22.26 -8.62
CA GLY A 550 15.32 -21.58 -9.89
C GLY A 550 14.90 -22.37 -11.14
N LYS A 551 14.89 -23.71 -11.07
CA LYS A 551 14.37 -24.58 -12.13
C LYS A 551 13.06 -25.22 -11.68
N LEU A 552 11.96 -24.74 -12.27
CA LEU A 552 10.63 -25.28 -12.01
C LEU A 552 10.35 -26.42 -12.99
N LEU A 553 10.45 -27.66 -12.54
CA LEU A 553 10.05 -28.82 -13.32
C LEU A 553 8.56 -28.68 -13.71
N GLY A 554 8.24 -28.90 -14.99
CA GLY A 554 6.91 -28.66 -15.55
C GLY A 554 5.79 -29.43 -14.84
N THR A 555 5.15 -28.82 -13.86
CA THR A 555 3.93 -29.33 -13.21
C THR A 555 2.69 -28.61 -13.76
N GLU A 556 2.40 -28.78 -15.05
CA GLU A 556 1.05 -28.52 -15.57
C GLU A 556 0.32 -29.86 -15.73
N LYS A 557 -0.09 -30.46 -14.60
CA LYS A 557 -1.23 -31.37 -14.58
C LYS A 557 -2.29 -30.75 -13.70
N SER A 558 -3.26 -30.09 -14.32
CA SER A 558 -4.49 -29.66 -13.67
C SER A 558 -5.17 -30.87 -13.04
N ARG A 559 -5.10 -31.00 -11.71
CA ARG A 559 -5.94 -31.95 -10.99
C ARG A 559 -7.37 -31.42 -11.04
N GLN A 560 -8.24 -32.12 -11.75
CA GLN A 560 -9.69 -31.95 -11.59
C GLN A 560 -10.05 -32.18 -10.12
N VAL A 561 -10.64 -31.17 -9.48
CA VAL A 561 -11.23 -31.28 -8.15
C VAL A 561 -12.36 -32.31 -8.22
N PRO A 562 -12.44 -33.30 -7.31
CA PRO A 562 -13.56 -34.23 -7.30
C PRO A 562 -14.85 -33.46 -7.03
N LYS A 563 -15.84 -33.61 -7.90
CA LYS A 563 -17.20 -33.16 -7.60
C LYS A 563 -17.67 -33.92 -6.35
N THR A 564 -17.91 -33.20 -5.27
CA THR A 564 -18.66 -33.74 -4.13
C THR A 564 -20.10 -33.99 -4.61
N SER A 565 -20.51 -35.25 -4.55
CA SER A 565 -21.89 -35.72 -4.75
C SER A 565 -22.85 -35.14 -3.74
#